data_AF-A0A6N8A655-F1
#
_entry.id   AF-A0A6N8A655-F1
#
_cell.length_a   1.000
_cell.length_b   1.000
_cell.length_c   1.000
_cell.angle_alpha   90.00
_cell.angle_beta   90.00
_cell.angle_gamma   90.00
#
_symmetry.space_group_name_H-M   'P 1'
#
loop_
_entity.id
_entity.type
_entity.pdbx_description
1 polymer ?
#
loop_
_entity_poly.entity_id
_entity_poly.type
_entity_poly.pdbx_seq_one_letter_code
_entity_poly.pdbx_strand_id
1 'polypeptide(L)'
;GADNPHRLPIFSFLVRDNSGQPVHQQLFTRMLSDIYGIQARGGCACAGPYAHRLLDIDRETSEQLHAALSAGEEMKKPGWVRLNFSYLMSEETVQFIIDSVNDLSHRTEEFAPYYNADPATARFKAA
;
A
#
# COMPACT_ATOMS: atom_id res chain seq x y z
N GLY A 1 -17.61 3.86 -2.98
CA GLY A 1 -16.80 3.22 -4.05
C GLY A 1 -16.98 1.72 -4.07
N ALA A 2 -16.86 1.07 -2.92
CA ALA A 2 -17.33 -0.29 -2.70
C ALA A 2 -18.84 -0.46 -2.99
N ASP A 3 -19.60 0.63 -2.87
CA ASP A 3 -21.05 0.69 -3.06
C ASP A 3 -21.50 0.68 -4.54
N ASN A 4 -20.56 0.62 -5.49
CA ASN A 4 -20.87 0.51 -6.91
C ASN A 4 -20.72 -0.96 -7.37
N PRO A 5 -21.82 -1.67 -7.67
CA PRO A 5 -21.79 -3.10 -8.00
C PRO A 5 -21.17 -3.40 -9.37
N HIS A 6 -21.07 -2.41 -10.28
CA HIS A 6 -20.56 -2.60 -11.63
C HIS A 6 -19.23 -1.86 -11.84
N ARG A 7 -18.19 -2.30 -11.14
CA ARG A 7 -16.82 -1.78 -11.28
C ARG A 7 -15.82 -2.88 -11.56
N LEU A 8 -14.70 -2.49 -12.16
CA LEU A 8 -13.54 -3.37 -12.26
C LEU A 8 -13.08 -3.76 -10.84
N PRO A 9 -12.63 -5.01 -10.63
CA PRO A 9 -12.22 -5.51 -9.32
C PRO A 9 -10.81 -5.02 -8.95
N ILE A 10 -10.57 -3.71 -9.07
CA ILE A 10 -9.33 -3.01 -8.76
C ILE A 10 -9.58 -2.18 -7.50
N PHE A 11 -8.86 -2.47 -6.44
CA PHE A 11 -9.01 -1.88 -5.12
C PHE A 11 -7.75 -1.09 -4.77
N SER A 12 -7.95 0.12 -4.26
CA SER A 12 -6.90 0.99 -3.73
C SER A 12 -7.23 1.26 -2.27
N PHE A 13 -6.28 0.97 -1.37
CA PHE A 13 -6.49 1.16 0.06
C PHE A 13 -5.21 1.55 0.78
N LEU A 14 -5.40 2.20 1.92
CA LEU A 14 -4.37 2.49 2.91
C LEU A 14 -4.45 1.45 4.02
N VAL A 15 -3.30 1.10 4.57
CA VAL A 15 -3.21 0.19 5.70
C VAL A 15 -2.75 0.98 6.92
N ARG A 16 -3.38 0.71 8.05
CA ARG A 16 -2.97 1.22 9.35
C ARG A 16 -2.66 0.04 10.25
N ASP A 17 -1.69 0.21 11.14
CA ASP A 17 -1.41 -0.76 12.18
C ASP A 17 -2.43 -0.68 13.33
N ASN A 18 -2.27 -1.48 14.38
CA ASN A 18 -3.23 -1.54 15.48
C ASN A 18 -3.21 -0.27 16.33
N SER A 19 -2.12 0.50 16.28
CA SER A 19 -2.01 1.84 16.88
C SER A 19 -2.61 2.96 16.01
N GLY A 20 -3.11 2.62 14.81
CA GLY A 20 -3.68 3.54 13.84
C GLY A 20 -2.64 4.27 12.98
N GLN A 21 -1.36 3.94 13.10
CA GLN A 21 -0.30 4.56 12.31
C GLN A 21 -0.29 4.01 10.88
N PRO A 22 0.00 4.83 9.86
CA PRO A 22 0.08 4.36 8.50
C PRO A 22 1.20 3.34 8.31
N VAL A 23 0.87 2.21 7.68
CA VAL A 23 1.86 1.22 7.24
C VAL A 23 2.30 1.60 5.82
N HIS A 24 3.61 1.72 5.62
CA HIS A 24 4.14 2.11 4.32
C HIS A 24 3.73 1.09 3.24
N GLN A 25 3.14 1.56 2.15
CA GLN A 25 2.57 0.75 1.07
C GLN A 25 3.57 -0.23 0.47
N GLN A 26 4.84 0.15 0.32
CA GLN A 26 5.86 -0.76 -0.21
C GLN A 26 6.18 -1.89 0.78
N LEU A 27 6.19 -1.59 2.09
CA LEU A 27 6.40 -2.59 3.13
C LEU A 27 5.23 -3.58 3.14
N PHE A 28 3.99 -3.09 3.13
CA PHE A 28 2.82 -3.97 3.11
C PHE A 28 2.80 -4.90 1.89
N THR A 29 3.07 -4.37 0.69
CA THR A 29 3.13 -5.23 -0.51
C THR A 29 4.30 -6.22 -0.48
N ARG A 30 5.40 -5.86 0.19
CA ARG A 30 6.54 -6.77 0.37
C ARG A 30 6.18 -7.91 1.32
N MET A 31 5.59 -7.60 2.48
CA MET A 31 5.12 -8.59 3.44
C MET A 31 4.08 -9.52 2.82
N LEU A 32 3.12 -8.98 2.07
CA LEU A 32 2.07 -9.76 1.40
C LEU A 32 2.67 -10.78 0.41
N SER A 33 3.72 -10.38 -0.32
CA SER A 33 4.44 -11.26 -1.23
C SER A 33 5.26 -12.32 -0.50
N ASP A 34 5.95 -11.96 0.58
CA ASP A 34 6.87 -12.86 1.28
C ASP A 34 6.13 -13.90 2.13
N ILE A 35 5.01 -13.52 2.74
CA ILE A 35 4.28 -14.36 3.71
C ILE A 35 3.23 -15.23 3.00
N TYR A 36 2.49 -14.67 2.04
CA TYR A 36 1.35 -15.34 1.41
C TYR A 36 1.56 -15.61 -0.07
N GLY A 37 2.68 -15.18 -0.66
CA GLY A 37 2.94 -15.33 -2.10
C GLY A 37 2.07 -14.43 -2.98
N ILE A 38 1.40 -13.42 -2.42
CA ILE A 38 0.48 -12.55 -3.15
C ILE A 38 1.19 -11.27 -3.58
N GLN A 39 1.23 -11.03 -4.88
CA GLN A 39 1.85 -9.84 -5.45
C GLN A 39 0.83 -8.72 -5.66
N ALA A 40 1.12 -7.55 -5.09
CA ALA A 40 0.36 -6.32 -5.25
C ALA A 40 1.27 -5.16 -5.65
N ARG A 41 0.69 -4.01 -5.99
CA ARG A 41 1.45 -2.79 -6.35
C ARG A 41 1.32 -1.75 -5.24
N GLY A 42 2.43 -1.38 -4.62
CA GLY A 42 2.50 -0.25 -3.68
C GLY A 42 3.12 0.98 -4.35
N GLY A 43 2.56 2.16 -4.10
CA GLY A 43 3.18 3.43 -4.47
C GLY A 43 2.18 4.54 -4.80
N CYS A 44 2.71 5.70 -5.18
CA CYS A 44 1.95 6.77 -5.82
C CYS A 44 1.87 6.48 -7.31
N ALA A 45 0.67 6.32 -7.87
CA ALA A 45 0.53 6.25 -9.33
C ALA A 45 0.99 7.58 -9.96
N CYS A 46 1.43 7.54 -11.23
CA CYS A 46 1.81 8.73 -12.03
C CYS A 46 0.64 9.71 -12.30
N ALA A 47 -0.44 9.63 -11.54
CA ALA A 47 -1.61 10.48 -11.57
C ALA A 47 -1.66 11.32 -10.29
N GLY A 48 -0.78 12.32 -10.18
CA GLY A 48 -0.70 13.23 -9.03
C GLY A 48 -2.07 13.78 -8.58
N PRO A 49 -2.94 14.28 -9.48
CA PRO A 49 -4.26 14.76 -9.10
C PRO A 49 -5.20 13.69 -8.51
N TYR A 50 -4.98 12.42 -8.81
CA TYR A 50 -5.72 11.31 -8.18
C TYR A 50 -5.14 10.98 -6.81
N ALA A 51 -3.81 10.98 -6.67
CA ALA A 51 -3.15 10.80 -5.37
C ALA A 51 -3.58 11.87 -4.37
N HIS A 52 -3.67 13.13 -4.80
CA HIS A 52 -4.12 14.21 -3.91
C HIS A 52 -5.54 14.01 -3.42
N ARG A 53 -6.46 13.63 -4.32
CA ARG A 53 -7.85 13.36 -3.96
C ARG A 53 -8.01 12.11 -3.09
N LEU A 54 -7.24 11.06 -3.37
CA LEU A 54 -7.33 9.80 -2.64
C LEU A 54 -6.77 9.91 -1.22
N LEU A 55 -5.72 10.72 -1.04
CA LEU A 55 -4.98 10.85 0.21
C LEU A 55 -5.28 12.15 0.95
N ASP A 56 -6.26 12.92 0.47
CA ASP A 56 -6.67 14.21 1.02
C ASP A 56 -5.50 15.20 1.19
N ILE A 57 -4.63 15.26 0.17
CA ILE A 57 -3.45 16.14 0.16
C ILE A 57 -3.87 17.51 -0.37
N ASP A 58 -3.90 18.49 0.52
CA ASP A 58 -4.09 19.89 0.16
C ASP A 58 -2.82 20.52 -0.44
N ARG A 59 -2.90 21.80 -0.79
CA ARG A 59 -1.79 22.51 -1.43
C ARG A 59 -0.57 22.63 -0.52
N GLU A 60 -0.78 22.95 0.75
CA GLU A 60 0.31 23.13 1.71
C GLU A 60 1.05 21.80 1.93
N THR A 61 0.31 20.73 2.18
CA THR A 61 0.85 19.37 2.33
C THR A 61 1.56 18.93 1.06
N SER A 62 1.01 19.24 -0.11
CA SER A 62 1.67 18.97 -1.40
C SER A 62 3.02 19.67 -1.51
N GLU A 63 3.10 20.96 -1.18
CA GLU A 63 4.35 21.74 -1.26
C GLU A 63 5.40 21.20 -0.27
N GLN A 64 4.98 20.81 0.94
CA GLN A 64 5.84 20.16 1.94
C GLN A 64 6.37 18.81 1.45
N LEU A 65 5.50 17.96 0.89
CA LEU A 65 5.88 16.68 0.31
C LEU A 65 6.86 16.87 -0.84
N HIS A 66 6.62 17.84 -1.73
CA HIS A 66 7.55 18.17 -2.80
C HIS A 66 8.92 18.58 -2.28
N ALA A 67 8.99 19.46 -1.28
CA ALA A 67 10.25 19.87 -0.67
C ALA A 67 11.01 18.69 -0.05
N ALA A 68 10.32 17.83 0.69
CA ALA A 68 10.90 16.63 1.30
C ALA A 68 11.46 15.66 0.25
N LEU A 69 10.70 15.39 -0.82
CA LEU A 69 11.15 14.53 -1.91
C LEU A 69 12.34 15.14 -2.66
N SER A 70 12.35 16.45 -2.90
CA SER A 70 13.52 17.15 -3.46
C SER A 70 14.75 17.11 -2.56
N ALA A 71 14.57 16.96 -1.25
CA ALA A 71 15.65 16.75 -0.28
C ALA A 71 16.11 15.28 -0.17
N GLY A 72 15.51 14.36 -0.95
CA GLY A 72 15.86 12.93 -0.95
C GLY A 72 15.14 12.10 0.11
N GLU A 73 14.11 12.64 0.77
CA GLU A 73 13.33 11.94 1.79
C GLU A 73 12.27 11.02 1.15
N GLU A 74 12.68 10.01 0.37
CA GLU A 74 11.77 9.13 -0.38
C GLU A 74 10.79 8.37 0.52
N MET A 75 11.11 8.15 1.80
CA MET A 75 10.21 7.52 2.78
C MET A 75 8.93 8.33 3.06
N LYS A 76 8.94 9.65 2.81
CA LYS A 76 7.76 10.50 2.95
C LYS A 76 6.84 10.43 1.73
N LYS A 77 7.24 9.71 0.68
CA LYS A 77 6.47 9.62 -0.55
C LYS A 77 5.12 8.98 -0.28
N PRO A 78 4.02 9.69 -0.55
CA PRO A 78 2.69 9.15 -0.33
C PRO A 78 2.44 7.95 -1.25
N GLY A 79 1.47 7.11 -0.90
CA GLY A 79 1.08 6.00 -1.74
C GLY A 79 -0.03 5.15 -1.14
N TRP A 80 -0.49 4.17 -1.91
CA TRP A 80 -1.48 3.20 -1.48
C TRP A 80 -1.11 1.82 -2.01
N VAL A 81 -1.77 0.80 -1.45
CA VAL A 81 -1.74 -0.56 -2.00
C VAL A 81 -2.81 -0.66 -3.06
N ARG A 82 -2.45 -1.13 -4.25
CA ARG A 82 -3.38 -1.48 -5.33
C ARG A 82 -3.37 -2.99 -5.55
N LEU A 83 -4.54 -3.59 -5.37
CA LEU A 83 -4.80 -5.01 -5.55
C LEU A 83 -5.89 -5.20 -6.61
N ASN A 84 -5.75 -6.21 -7.46
CA ASN A 84 -6.75 -6.53 -8.47
C ASN A 84 -7.02 -8.04 -8.52
N PHE A 85 -8.28 -8.40 -8.75
CA PHE A 85 -8.66 -9.78 -9.02
C PHE A 85 -8.76 -10.03 -10.52
N SER A 86 -8.37 -11.22 -10.95
CA SER A 86 -8.59 -11.68 -12.32
C SER A 86 -9.94 -12.40 -12.40
N TYR A 87 -10.65 -12.24 -13.50
CA TYR A 87 -11.88 -12.99 -13.78
C TYR A 87 -11.65 -14.51 -13.83
N LEU A 88 -10.39 -14.94 -14.04
CA LEU A 88 -10.02 -16.35 -14.14
C LEU A 88 -9.67 -16.99 -12.78
N MET A 89 -9.69 -16.22 -11.69
CA MET A 89 -9.44 -16.76 -10.35
C MET A 89 -10.64 -17.59 -9.89
N SER A 90 -10.36 -18.70 -9.21
CA SER A 90 -11.40 -19.46 -8.51
C SER A 90 -11.87 -18.70 -7.27
N GLU A 91 -13.06 -19.02 -6.77
CA GLU A 91 -13.59 -18.41 -5.54
C GLU A 91 -12.66 -18.66 -4.35
N GLU A 92 -12.05 -19.85 -4.27
CA GLU A 92 -11.11 -20.21 -3.21
C GLU A 92 -9.86 -19.33 -3.27
N THR A 93 -9.36 -19.03 -4.48
CA THR A 93 -8.21 -18.14 -4.67
C THR A 93 -8.57 -16.71 -4.26
N VAL A 94 -9.76 -16.23 -4.65
CA VAL A 94 -10.25 -14.90 -4.27
C VAL A 94 -10.34 -14.79 -2.75
N GLN A 95 -10.95 -15.79 -2.11
CA GLN A 95 -11.12 -15.80 -0.65
C GLN A 95 -9.77 -15.85 0.07
N PHE A 96 -8.84 -16.70 -0.38
CA PHE A 96 -7.48 -16.75 0.18
C PHE A 96 -6.78 -15.39 0.14
N ILE A 97 -6.91 -14.66 -0.96
CA ILE A 97 -6.32 -13.32 -1.09
C ILE A 97 -6.96 -12.34 -0.10
N ILE A 98 -8.30 -12.34 0.01
CA ILE A 98 -9.03 -11.47 0.94
C ILE A 98 -8.61 -11.76 2.38
N ASP A 99 -8.58 -13.03 2.77
CA ASP A 99 -8.21 -13.47 4.11
C ASP A 99 -6.75 -13.11 4.44
N SER A 100 -5.85 -13.29 3.49
CA SER A 100 -4.42 -12.93 3.64
C SER A 100 -4.23 -11.43 3.84
N VAL A 101 -4.98 -10.59 3.10
CA VAL A 101 -4.92 -9.13 3.29
C VAL A 101 -5.46 -8.74 4.66
N ASN A 102 -6.57 -9.33 5.09
CA ASN A 102 -7.15 -9.08 6.41
C ASN A 102 -6.19 -9.51 7.53
N ASP A 103 -5.68 -10.74 7.49
CA ASP A 103 -4.73 -11.27 8.48
C ASP A 103 -3.48 -10.39 8.58
N LEU A 104 -2.87 -10.07 7.43
CA LEU A 104 -1.69 -9.21 7.42
C LEU A 104 -1.98 -7.81 7.97
N SER A 105 -3.15 -7.23 7.69
CA SER A 105 -3.50 -5.90 8.19
C SER A 105 -3.50 -5.84 9.73
N HIS A 106 -3.89 -6.92 10.40
CA HIS A 106 -3.93 -7.00 11.87
C HIS A 106 -2.57 -7.35 12.50
N ARG A 107 -1.63 -7.87 11.69
CA ARG A 107 -0.34 -8.41 12.14
C ARG A 107 0.86 -7.66 11.57
N THR A 108 0.64 -6.50 10.96
CA THR A 108 1.72 -5.70 10.35
C THR A 108 2.89 -5.44 11.32
N GLU A 109 2.60 -5.15 12.59
CA GLU A 109 3.59 -4.90 13.64
C GLU A 109 4.42 -6.14 14.01
N GLU A 110 3.87 -7.34 13.85
CA GLU A 110 4.58 -8.61 14.09
C GLU A 110 5.70 -8.78 13.05
N PHE A 111 5.43 -8.38 11.80
CA PHE A 111 6.32 -8.65 10.68
C PHE A 111 7.24 -7.48 10.32
N ALA A 112 6.82 -6.24 10.53
CA ALA A 112 7.58 -5.05 10.18
C ALA A 112 9.04 -5.05 10.71
N PRO A 113 9.34 -5.54 11.93
CA PRO A 113 10.72 -5.61 12.44
C PRO A 113 11.68 -6.49 11.63
N TYR A 114 11.16 -7.43 10.82
CA TYR A 114 11.99 -8.29 9.96
C TYR A 114 12.36 -7.65 8.63
N TYR A 115 12.06 -6.37 8.44
CA TYR A 115 12.34 -5.65 7.19
C TYR A 115 13.21 -4.43 7.41
N ASN A 116 14.26 -4.33 6.59
CA ASN A 116 15.07 -3.13 6.48
C ASN A 116 14.54 -2.24 5.36
N ALA A 117 14.31 -0.98 5.70
CA ALA A 117 14.02 0.07 4.71
C ALA A 117 15.33 0.62 4.14
N ASP A 118 15.39 0.79 2.82
CA ASP A 118 16.37 1.64 2.15
C ASP A 118 15.78 3.06 2.03
N PRO A 119 16.22 4.02 2.86
CA PRO A 119 15.61 5.35 2.89
C PRO A 119 15.77 6.12 1.58
N ALA A 120 16.80 5.80 0.79
CA ALA A 120 17.08 6.48 -0.48
C ALA A 120 16.15 6.03 -1.61
N THR A 121 15.46 4.88 -1.46
CA THR A 121 14.57 4.35 -2.49
C THR A 121 13.17 4.01 -1.98
N ALA A 122 12.95 4.12 -0.67
CA ALA A 122 11.77 3.67 0.05
C ALA A 122 11.41 2.19 -0.19
N ARG A 123 12.41 1.38 -0.55
CA ARG A 123 12.27 -0.07 -0.78
C ARG A 123 12.53 -0.83 0.51
N PHE A 124 11.84 -1.96 0.65
CA PHE A 124 11.97 -2.83 1.81
C PHE A 124 12.52 -4.18 1.40
N LYS A 125 13.42 -4.73 2.22
CA LYS A 125 14.01 -6.06 2.05
C LYS A 125 13.95 -6.80 3.39
N ALA A 126 13.76 -8.11 3.34
CA ALA A 126 13.91 -8.94 4.52
C ALA A 126 15.31 -8.74 5.11
N ALA A 127 15.38 -8.62 6.44
CA ALA A 127 16.61 -8.37 7.20
C ALA A 127 17.56 -9.58 7.18
#